data_AF-A0A2S8Q127-F1
#
_entry.id   AF-A0A2S8Q127-F1
#
_cell.length_a   1.000
_cell.length_b   1.000
_cell.length_c   1.000
_cell.angle_alpha   90.00
_cell.angle_beta   90.00
_cell.angle_gamma   90.00
#
_symmetry.space_group_name_H-M   'P 1'
#
loop_
_entity.id
_entity.type
_entity.pdbx_description
1 polymer ?
#
loop_
_entity_poly.entity_id
_entity_poly.type
_entity_poly.pdbx_seq_one_letter_code
_entity_poly.pdbx_strand_id
1 'polypeptide(L)'
;MRFVIGGQIEKEKIAETLRRLAGDKVSSITVMGDIDAAIALKSGNADYYLGACNTGGGALAMVIAIVGIDKCATISMPGKILPDEEIIAHVNAGKIAFGFTGQDIGAVIPIVIGAIFSS
;
A
#
# COMPACT_ATOMS: atom_id res chain seq x y z
N MET A 1 -12.60 -6.33 2.00
CA MET A 1 -11.26 -5.93 2.48
C MET A 1 -11.24 -4.47 2.89
N ARG A 2 -10.48 -4.10 3.92
CA ARG A 2 -10.37 -2.76 4.50
C ARG A 2 -8.99 -2.19 4.23
N PHE A 3 -8.92 -1.05 3.57
CA PHE A 3 -7.67 -0.38 3.23
C PHE A 3 -7.50 0.90 4.03
N VAL A 4 -6.28 1.12 4.51
CA VAL A 4 -5.85 2.41 5.05
C VAL A 4 -4.81 3.04 4.15
N ILE A 5 -4.97 4.33 3.89
CA ILE A 5 -4.09 5.11 3.03
C ILE A 5 -3.29 6.07 3.91
N GLY A 6 -1.98 5.84 3.96
CA GLY A 6 -1.01 6.68 4.65
C GLY A 6 0.04 7.23 3.68
N GLY A 7 1.26 7.41 4.17
CA GLY A 7 2.37 7.98 3.44
C GLY A 7 2.38 9.51 3.52
N GLN A 8 3.43 10.13 3.01
CA GLN A 8 3.59 11.58 3.19
C GLN A 8 2.86 12.41 2.13
N ILE A 9 2.51 11.81 0.98
CA ILE A 9 1.96 12.52 -0.19
C ILE A 9 0.88 11.70 -0.90
N GLU A 10 0.09 12.39 -1.75
CA GLU A 10 -0.80 11.77 -2.76
C GLU A 10 -1.89 10.81 -2.21
N LYS A 11 -2.24 10.90 -0.91
CA LYS A 11 -3.22 10.00 -0.28
C LYS A 11 -4.55 9.91 -1.05
N GLU A 12 -5.04 11.05 -1.53
CA GLU A 12 -6.38 11.06 -2.14
C GLU A 12 -6.35 10.44 -3.52
N LYS A 13 -5.24 10.65 -4.24
CA LYS A 13 -4.99 10.00 -5.53
C LYS A 13 -4.86 8.49 -5.38
N ILE A 14 -4.20 8.00 -4.32
CA ILE A 14 -4.13 6.57 -3.99
C ILE A 14 -5.54 6.04 -3.71
N ALA A 15 -6.30 6.72 -2.84
CA ALA A 15 -7.65 6.32 -2.47
C ALA A 15 -8.60 6.28 -3.68
N GLU A 16 -8.56 7.29 -4.55
CA GLU A 16 -9.34 7.34 -5.79
C GLU A 16 -8.97 6.23 -6.77
N THR A 17 -7.67 6.00 -6.95
CA THR A 17 -7.17 4.92 -7.84
C THR A 17 -7.66 3.57 -7.32
N LEU A 18 -7.55 3.33 -6.01
CA LEU A 18 -8.08 2.12 -5.39
C LEU A 18 -9.60 2.02 -5.56
N ARG A 19 -10.37 3.08 -5.31
CA ARG A 19 -11.84 3.07 -5.48
C ARG A 19 -12.27 2.65 -6.89
N ARG A 20 -11.55 3.13 -7.92
CA ARG A 20 -11.84 2.77 -9.32
C ARG A 20 -11.58 1.29 -9.62
N LEU A 21 -10.64 0.67 -8.91
CA LEU A 21 -10.24 -0.73 -9.10
C LEU A 21 -10.98 -1.71 -8.18
N ALA A 22 -11.43 -1.22 -7.02
CA ALA A 22 -11.91 -2.01 -5.90
C ALA A 22 -13.23 -2.76 -6.16
N GLY A 23 -14.13 -2.17 -6.95
CA GLY A 23 -15.50 -2.66 -7.09
C GLY A 23 -16.13 -2.99 -5.72
N ASP A 24 -16.86 -4.11 -5.64
CA ASP A 24 -17.52 -4.56 -4.41
C ASP A 24 -16.59 -5.35 -3.46
N LYS A 25 -15.31 -5.56 -3.82
CA LYS A 25 -14.36 -6.36 -3.03
C LYS A 25 -13.81 -5.60 -1.81
N VAL A 26 -13.96 -4.27 -1.78
CA VAL A 26 -13.45 -3.40 -0.73
C VAL A 26 -14.60 -2.84 0.10
N SER A 27 -14.56 -3.12 1.40
CA SER A 27 -15.55 -2.66 2.37
C SER A 27 -15.26 -1.26 2.90
N SER A 28 -13.99 -0.84 2.94
CA SER A 28 -13.60 0.52 3.33
C SER A 28 -12.26 0.94 2.74
N ILE A 29 -12.14 2.24 2.47
CA ILE A 29 -10.91 2.93 2.08
C ILE A 29 -10.83 4.18 2.93
N THR A 30 -9.94 4.19 3.91
CA THR A 30 -9.84 5.29 4.88
C THR A 30 -8.48 5.96 4.76
N VAL A 31 -8.51 7.27 4.50
CA VAL A 31 -7.32 8.11 4.49
C VAL A 31 -7.05 8.57 5.92
N MET A 32 -5.81 8.44 6.38
CA MET A 32 -5.42 8.86 7.74
C MET A 32 -3.94 9.24 7.83
N GLY A 33 -3.52 9.72 9.00
CA GLY A 33 -2.12 9.96 9.31
C GLY A 33 -1.32 8.64 9.33
N ASP A 34 -0.01 8.72 9.08
CA ASP A 34 0.85 7.53 8.90
C ASP A 34 0.92 6.67 10.17
N ILE A 35 0.88 7.32 11.33
CA ILE A 35 0.86 6.66 12.64
C ILE A 35 -0.49 5.95 12.83
N ASP A 36 -1.61 6.62 12.59
CA ASP A 36 -2.94 6.05 12.74
C ASP A 36 -3.17 4.88 11.79
N ALA A 37 -2.67 4.99 10.55
CA ALA A 37 -2.72 3.93 9.56
C ALA A 37 -1.94 2.69 10.01
N ALA A 38 -0.73 2.89 10.53
CA ALA A 38 0.08 1.81 11.07
C ALA A 38 -0.56 1.15 12.30
N ILE A 39 -1.16 1.93 13.20
CA ILE A 39 -1.92 1.42 14.36
C ILE A 39 -3.15 0.63 13.89
N ALA A 40 -3.93 1.16 12.95
CA ALA A 40 -5.10 0.47 12.41
C ALA A 40 -4.74 -0.88 11.78
N LEU A 41 -3.61 -0.95 11.07
CA LEU A 41 -3.08 -2.20 10.51
C LEU A 41 -2.65 -3.16 11.62
N LYS A 42 -1.90 -2.69 12.63
CA LYS A 42 -1.44 -3.51 13.76
C LYS A 42 -2.58 -4.11 14.58
N SER A 43 -3.63 -3.34 14.80
CA SER A 43 -4.79 -3.72 15.59
C SER A 43 -5.81 -4.58 14.83
N GLY A 44 -5.58 -4.85 13.54
CA GLY A 44 -6.52 -5.60 12.71
C GLY A 44 -7.81 -4.82 12.37
N ASN A 45 -7.77 -3.49 12.47
CA ASN A 45 -8.85 -2.61 12.03
C ASN A 45 -8.75 -2.30 10.53
N ALA A 46 -7.60 -2.59 9.92
CA ALA A 46 -7.36 -2.57 8.49
C ALA A 46 -6.68 -3.87 8.06
N ASP A 47 -6.90 -4.27 6.81
CA ASP A 47 -6.29 -5.47 6.22
C ASP A 47 -5.02 -5.10 5.43
N TYR A 48 -5.03 -3.94 4.77
CA TYR A 48 -3.93 -3.49 3.92
C TYR A 48 -3.60 -2.01 4.10
N TYR A 49 -2.33 -1.68 3.93
CA TYR A 49 -1.80 -0.32 3.89
C TYR A 49 -1.20 0.00 2.52
N LEU A 50 -1.55 1.16 1.97
CA LEU A 50 -0.90 1.76 0.81
C LEU A 50 -0.40 3.16 1.18
N GLY A 51 0.81 3.51 0.78
CA GLY A 51 1.34 4.84 1.02
C GLY A 51 2.38 5.27 -0.01
N ALA A 52 2.43 6.57 -0.27
CA ALA A 52 3.42 7.17 -1.15
C ALA A 52 4.34 8.17 -0.45
N CYS A 53 5.58 8.25 -0.94
CA CYS A 53 6.53 9.29 -0.59
C CYS A 53 7.47 9.59 -1.75
N ASN A 54 8.40 10.54 -1.60
CA ASN A 54 9.34 10.85 -2.68
C ASN A 54 10.35 9.73 -2.96
N THR A 55 10.64 8.88 -1.96
CA THR A 55 11.67 7.83 -2.05
C THR A 55 11.07 6.42 -2.11
N GLY A 56 9.75 6.27 -2.08
CA GLY A 56 9.05 4.99 -1.91
C GLY A 56 9.10 4.46 -0.48
N GLY A 57 10.29 4.16 0.03
CA GLY A 57 10.49 3.53 1.34
C GLY A 57 10.03 4.38 2.53
N GLY A 58 10.15 5.71 2.44
CA GLY A 58 9.73 6.61 3.52
C GLY A 58 8.23 6.51 3.87
N ALA A 59 7.39 6.10 2.92
CA ALA A 59 5.96 5.88 3.16
C ALA A 59 5.69 4.75 4.16
N LEU A 60 6.66 3.84 4.37
CA LEU A 60 6.54 2.68 5.23
C LEU A 60 7.24 2.84 6.58
N ALA A 61 7.93 3.95 6.85
CA ALA A 61 8.77 4.09 8.04
C ALA A 61 7.99 3.79 9.35
N MET A 62 6.80 4.38 9.51
CA MET A 62 5.95 4.13 10.69
C MET A 62 5.36 2.73 10.70
N VAL A 63 4.98 2.20 9.54
CA VAL A 63 4.41 0.85 9.44
C VAL A 63 5.44 -0.21 9.79
N ILE A 64 6.68 -0.04 9.33
CA ILE A 64 7.80 -0.92 9.67
C ILE A 64 8.06 -0.90 11.18
N ALA A 65 8.06 0.28 11.80
CA ALA A 65 8.31 0.42 13.23
C ALA A 65 7.24 -0.24 14.11
N ILE A 66 5.97 -0.23 13.68
CA ILE A 66 4.83 -0.70 14.48
C ILE A 66 4.42 -2.14 14.13
N VAL A 67 4.41 -2.47 12.84
CA VAL A 67 3.87 -3.73 12.31
C VAL A 67 4.99 -4.74 12.03
N GLY A 68 6.16 -4.28 11.62
CA GLY A 68 7.32 -5.11 11.29
C GLY A 68 7.70 -5.05 9.82
N ILE A 69 9.00 -5.14 9.53
CA ILE A 69 9.54 -5.07 8.17
C ILE A 69 9.12 -6.26 7.30
N ASP A 70 8.91 -7.42 7.91
CA ASP A 70 8.45 -8.65 7.23
C ASP A 70 7.09 -8.48 6.56
N LYS A 71 6.26 -7.56 7.06
CA LYS A 71 4.93 -7.24 6.52
C LYS A 71 4.95 -6.17 5.42
N CYS A 72 6.11 -5.59 5.13
CA CYS A 72 6.24 -4.40 4.30
C CYS A 72 6.98 -4.68 2.98
N ALA A 73 6.58 -4.00 1.91
CA ALA A 73 7.29 -3.99 0.63
C ALA A 73 7.35 -2.59 0.04
N THR A 74 8.57 -2.11 -0.24
CA THR A 74 8.75 -0.95 -1.12
C THR A 74 8.73 -1.44 -2.56
N ILE A 75 7.69 -1.08 -3.32
CA ILE A 75 7.44 -1.58 -4.67
C ILE A 75 7.96 -0.64 -5.76
N SER A 76 8.23 0.62 -5.43
CA SER A 76 8.93 1.52 -6.33
C SER A 76 9.73 2.58 -5.59
N MET A 77 10.76 3.08 -6.26
CA MET A 77 11.69 4.13 -5.84
C MET A 77 11.98 5.03 -7.06
N PRO A 78 12.57 6.23 -6.90
CA PRO A 78 12.86 7.10 -8.04
C PRO A 78 13.65 6.39 -9.15
N GLY A 79 13.07 6.35 -10.35
CA GLY A 79 13.68 5.72 -11.53
C GLY A 79 13.58 4.18 -11.57
N LYS A 80 12.91 3.54 -10.61
CA LYS A 80 12.76 2.08 -10.57
C LYS A 80 11.42 1.65 -9.99
N ILE A 81 10.65 0.90 -10.79
CA ILE A 81 9.52 0.11 -10.33
C ILE A 81 9.97 -1.35 -10.28
N LEU A 82 9.56 -2.11 -9.26
CA LEU A 82 9.79 -3.56 -9.25
C LEU A 82 9.02 -4.22 -10.41
N PRO A 83 9.55 -5.29 -11.01
CA PRO A 83 8.79 -6.10 -11.98
C PRO A 83 7.47 -6.58 -11.38
N ASP A 84 6.43 -6.69 -12.22
CA ASP A 84 5.09 -7.13 -11.80
C ASP A 84 5.14 -8.47 -11.03
N GLU A 85 5.97 -9.41 -11.49
CA GLU A 85 6.19 -10.71 -10.86
C GLU A 85 6.73 -10.61 -9.42
N GLU A 86 7.62 -9.65 -9.15
CA GLU A 86 8.14 -9.41 -7.80
C GLU A 86 7.09 -8.76 -6.89
N ILE A 87 6.29 -7.84 -7.43
CA ILE A 87 5.17 -7.22 -6.71
C ILE A 87 4.14 -8.30 -6.32
N ILE A 88 3.77 -9.16 -7.27
CA ILE A 88 2.85 -10.28 -7.04
C ILE A 88 3.44 -11.26 -6.01
N ALA A 89 4.73 -11.59 -6.11
CA ALA A 89 5.39 -12.46 -5.14
C ALA A 89 5.36 -11.88 -3.72
N HIS A 90 5.49 -10.57 -3.56
CA HIS A 90 5.34 -9.90 -2.27
C HIS A 90 3.94 -10.04 -1.67
N VAL A 91 2.90 -9.88 -2.49
CA VAL A 91 1.50 -10.10 -2.05
C VAL A 91 1.31 -11.55 -1.63
N ASN A 92 1.74 -12.50 -2.46
CA ASN A 92 1.61 -13.94 -2.17
C ASN A 92 2.43 -14.38 -0.95
N ALA A 93 3.51 -13.67 -0.62
CA ALA A 93 4.27 -13.87 0.61
C ALA A 93 3.56 -13.34 1.88
N GLY A 94 2.33 -12.83 1.76
CA GLY A 94 1.52 -12.35 2.88
C GLY A 94 1.92 -10.95 3.37
N LYS A 95 2.58 -10.15 2.53
CA LYS A 95 2.82 -8.73 2.84
C LYS A 95 1.53 -7.95 2.74
N ILE A 96 1.37 -7.00 3.66
CA ILE A 96 0.12 -6.24 3.83
C ILE A 96 0.31 -4.72 3.74
N ALA A 97 1.56 -4.25 3.69
CA ALA A 97 1.88 -2.83 3.60
C ALA A 97 2.81 -2.53 2.41
N PHE A 98 2.37 -1.65 1.51
CA PHE A 98 3.07 -1.34 0.27
C PHE A 98 3.38 0.15 0.14
N GLY A 99 4.66 0.45 -0.08
CA GLY A 99 5.20 1.80 -0.22
C GLY A 99 5.77 2.05 -1.61
N PHE A 100 5.47 3.19 -2.20
CA PHE A 100 5.87 3.53 -3.58
C PHE A 100 6.05 5.03 -3.74
N THR A 101 6.57 5.45 -4.89
CA THR A 101 6.66 6.88 -5.20
C THR A 101 5.33 7.42 -5.71
N GLY A 102 5.05 8.71 -5.46
CA GLY A 102 3.78 9.35 -5.87
C GLY A 102 3.56 9.38 -7.39
N GLN A 103 4.64 9.38 -8.18
CA GLN A 103 4.56 9.32 -9.64
C GLN A 103 4.14 7.93 -10.15
N ASP A 104 4.43 6.87 -9.40
CA ASP A 104 4.23 5.49 -9.86
C ASP A 104 2.85 4.93 -9.49
N ILE A 105 2.01 5.70 -8.79
CA ILE A 105 0.66 5.29 -8.32
C ILE A 105 -0.14 4.54 -9.39
N GLY A 106 -0.20 5.11 -10.60
CA GLY A 106 -0.97 4.55 -11.70
C GLY A 106 -0.41 3.24 -12.26
N ALA A 107 0.89 3.01 -12.12
CA ALA A 107 1.55 1.78 -12.56
C ALA A 107 1.44 0.68 -11.50
N VAL A 108 1.65 1.01 -10.22
CA VAL A 108 1.84 -0.02 -9.18
C VAL A 108 0.55 -0.47 -8.51
N ILE A 109 -0.42 0.43 -8.30
CA ILE A 109 -1.67 0.07 -7.61
C ILE A 109 -2.45 -1.00 -8.37
N PRO A 110 -2.63 -0.93 -9.71
CA PRO A 110 -3.33 -1.98 -10.45
C PRO A 110 -2.72 -3.37 -10.24
N ILE A 111 -1.38 -3.47 -10.18
CA ILE A 111 -0.65 -4.73 -9.99
C ILE A 111 -0.88 -5.26 -8.56
N VAL A 112 -0.65 -4.42 -7.54
CA VAL A 112 -0.84 -4.82 -6.12
C VAL A 112 -2.27 -5.26 -5.87
N ILE A 113 -3.25 -4.50 -6.35
CA ILE A 113 -4.68 -4.79 -6.12
C ILE A 113 -5.14 -6.00 -6.94
N GLY A 114 -4.68 -6.13 -8.18
CA GLY A 114 -4.93 -7.31 -8.99
C GLY A 114 -4.42 -8.59 -8.34
N ALA A 115 -3.22 -8.54 -7.75
CA ALA A 115 -2.66 -9.65 -6.99
C ALA A 115 -3.51 -9.96 -5.74
N ILE A 116 -3.80 -8.97 -4.89
CA ILE A 116 -4.59 -9.16 -3.65
C ILE A 116 -5.96 -9.78 -3.94
N PHE A 117 -6.61 -9.40 -5.05
CA PHE A 117 -7.95 -9.88 -5.40
C PHE A 117 -7.96 -11.23 -6.11
N SER A 118 -6.80 -11.77 -6.44
CA SER A 118 -6.60 -13.08 -7.08
C SER A 118 -6.02 -14.12 -6.12
N SER A 119 -5.57 -13.69 -4.93
CA SER A 119 -5.08 -14.53 -3.84
C SER A 119 -6.20 -15.19 -3.03
#